data_AF-A0A3G6T5Y5-F1
#
_entry.id   AF-A0A3G6T5Y5-F1
#
_cell.length_a   1.000
_cell.length_b   1.000
_cell.length_c   1.000
_cell.angle_alpha   90.00
_cell.angle_beta   90.00
_cell.angle_gamma   90.00
#
_symmetry.space_group_name_H-M   'P 1'
#
loop_
_entity.id
_entity.type
_entity.pdbx_description
1 polymer ?
#
loop_
_entity_poly.entity_id
_entity_poly.type
_entity_poly.pdbx_seq_one_letter_code
_entity_poly.pdbx_strand_id
1 'polypeptide(L)'
;MEKLSILSFILTVSVFNAQVISGTIISKNENQPVPYVKIGIEKRTTGTISDNKGNFSIDLTGLDPDQKVKIEVPGYELYEEAVREFKKHDQQKVVLNEKTKTIKEIAIKPKKLVDKNWGVTTKTKSILYFVNPVGDKAGFLGETALEFNAKKRSKIKNINLNIARYVSTEPVLMRYSIYSEKDGYPDKNILDEEITVQLTEDMIKDGTFTLDVNDHNIWVKGKFFVGINFLKAFNGNIKISAALFKTGFIREFYGDWKKMTIAAPAINIDVKMDKSGKDTKDDDGGYADDDVSQAWLADNSKNIAEADKSIYGKNDSAGKYLKLKDTDLYYEVYGTGEPLVLLHGNSGSIKDYYQQIPVLSKQYKIIAVDTRGQGKSKDTSKKDFTYKLFADDVKALADELKLDKVNIVGWSDGGNTGLEFALKYPERLNKLVTIGANAFPEGVEDKLIERFTSQIKQLNDMASGETFNERRLLKIMLTEPGISKDDLNKIKSKVLVIAGDRDVIKPDHTEFISKQIPNAEKKIYKDTTHMVPYEQPDQLNADILSFLSKK
;
A
#
# COMPACT_ATOMS: atom_id res chain seq x y z
N MET A 1 -14.12 52.16 -69.40
CA MET A 1 -14.90 51.10 -68.75
C MET A 1 -14.03 49.86 -68.67
N GLU A 2 -13.39 49.61 -67.53
CA GLU A 2 -12.86 48.28 -67.20
C GLU A 2 -13.29 47.98 -65.76
N LYS A 3 -13.91 46.81 -65.59
CA LYS A 3 -14.64 46.40 -64.39
C LYS A 3 -13.66 45.88 -63.33
N LEU A 4 -13.70 46.51 -62.16
CA LEU A 4 -13.08 46.03 -60.93
C LEU A 4 -13.93 44.86 -60.39
N SER A 5 -13.40 43.64 -60.35
CA SER A 5 -14.06 42.49 -59.71
C SER A 5 -13.70 42.47 -58.23
N ILE A 6 -14.66 42.81 -57.38
CA ILE A 6 -14.55 42.73 -55.92
C ILE A 6 -14.79 41.26 -55.50
N LEU A 7 -13.77 40.65 -54.90
CA LEU A 7 -13.85 39.31 -54.31
C LEU A 7 -14.40 39.45 -52.88
N SER A 8 -15.65 39.03 -52.66
CA SER A 8 -16.26 39.01 -51.32
C SER A 8 -15.76 37.79 -50.53
N PHE A 9 -15.00 38.04 -49.46
CA PHE A 9 -14.62 37.02 -48.48
C PHE A 9 -15.80 36.81 -47.52
N ILE A 10 -16.49 35.67 -47.60
CA ILE A 10 -17.49 35.28 -46.61
C ILE A 10 -16.75 34.69 -45.41
N LEU A 11 -16.67 35.46 -44.33
CA LEU A 11 -16.17 35.01 -43.03
C LEU A 11 -17.29 34.21 -42.35
N THR A 12 -17.26 32.88 -42.45
CA THR A 12 -18.14 31.99 -41.66
C THR A 12 -17.67 31.97 -40.21
N VAL A 13 -18.26 32.85 -39.39
CA VAL A 13 -18.12 32.76 -37.93
C VAL A 13 -18.91 31.53 -37.47
N SER A 14 -18.19 30.46 -37.15
CA SER A 14 -18.77 29.30 -36.48
C SER A 14 -19.05 29.67 -35.03
N VAL A 15 -20.29 30.03 -34.72
CA VAL A 15 -20.73 30.28 -33.34
C VAL A 15 -20.84 28.92 -32.65
N PHE A 16 -19.81 28.52 -31.90
CA PHE A 16 -19.93 27.43 -30.94
C PHE A 16 -20.86 27.90 -29.81
N ASN A 17 -22.13 27.54 -29.88
CA ASN A 17 -23.04 27.74 -28.74
C ASN A 17 -22.58 26.83 -27.60
N ALA A 18 -22.22 27.41 -26.46
CA ALA A 18 -22.05 26.66 -25.22
C ALA A 18 -23.39 25.98 -24.87
N GLN A 19 -23.35 24.68 -24.58
CA GLN A 19 -24.52 23.85 -24.29
C GLN A 19 -24.48 23.35 -22.84
N VAL A 20 -24.55 24.30 -21.91
CA VAL A 20 -24.67 24.02 -20.47
C VAL A 20 -26.14 23.71 -20.16
N ILE A 21 -26.41 22.52 -19.65
CA ILE A 21 -27.74 22.08 -19.24
C ILE A 21 -27.82 22.14 -17.72
N SER A 22 -28.90 22.72 -17.20
CA SER A 22 -29.16 22.80 -15.76
C SER A 22 -30.55 22.27 -15.45
N GLY A 23 -30.68 21.62 -14.28
CA GLY A 23 -31.92 20.97 -13.86
C GLY A 23 -31.86 20.53 -12.41
N THR A 24 -32.91 19.84 -11.95
CA THR A 24 -32.99 19.27 -10.59
C THR A 24 -33.22 17.77 -10.66
N ILE A 25 -32.49 16.99 -9.89
CA ILE A 25 -32.70 15.54 -9.76
C ILE A 25 -33.73 15.28 -8.67
N ILE A 26 -34.78 14.53 -9.00
CA ILE A 26 -35.87 14.19 -8.09
C ILE A 26 -36.16 12.70 -8.08
N SER A 27 -36.61 12.20 -6.93
CA SER A 27 -37.09 10.83 -6.76
C SER A 27 -38.49 10.68 -7.37
N LYS A 28 -38.77 9.53 -8.00
CA LYS A 28 -40.06 9.32 -8.68
C LYS A 28 -41.22 9.14 -7.70
N ASN A 29 -41.02 8.36 -6.65
CA ASN A 29 -42.11 8.00 -5.74
C ASN A 29 -42.40 9.12 -4.74
N GLU A 30 -41.37 9.81 -4.26
CA GLU A 30 -41.52 10.84 -3.22
C GLU A 30 -41.52 12.27 -3.77
N ASN A 31 -41.13 12.46 -5.03
CA ASN A 31 -40.98 13.76 -5.69
C ASN A 31 -40.10 14.73 -4.86
N GLN A 32 -39.08 14.18 -4.20
CA GLN A 32 -38.13 14.94 -3.39
C GLN A 32 -36.80 15.10 -4.14
N PRO A 33 -36.08 16.22 -3.94
CA PRO A 33 -34.76 16.36 -4.51
C PRO A 33 -33.78 15.31 -3.99
N VAL A 34 -32.97 14.74 -4.90
CA VAL A 34 -31.90 13.80 -4.56
C VAL A 34 -30.58 14.57 -4.50
N PRO A 35 -29.99 14.76 -3.31
CA PRO A 35 -28.82 15.61 -3.15
C PRO A 35 -27.54 14.94 -3.63
N TYR A 36 -26.55 15.75 -4.01
CA TYR A 36 -25.17 15.33 -4.31
C TYR A 36 -25.00 14.22 -5.36
N VAL A 37 -25.99 14.00 -6.19
CA VAL A 37 -25.97 12.99 -7.25
C VAL A 37 -24.88 13.30 -8.27
N LYS A 38 -24.19 12.24 -8.71
CA LYS A 38 -23.17 12.33 -9.75
C LYS A 38 -23.81 12.24 -11.13
N ILE A 39 -23.56 13.21 -11.99
CA ILE A 39 -24.05 13.28 -13.38
C ILE A 39 -22.87 13.45 -14.32
N GLY A 40 -22.72 12.58 -15.31
CA GLY A 40 -21.74 12.85 -16.36
C GLY A 40 -21.69 11.78 -17.42
N ILE A 41 -20.57 11.67 -18.11
CA ILE A 41 -20.47 10.83 -19.29
C ILE A 41 -19.73 9.54 -18.96
N GLU A 42 -20.28 8.42 -19.42
CA GLU A 42 -19.64 7.11 -19.25
C GLU A 42 -18.19 7.12 -19.78
N LYS A 43 -17.25 6.56 -18.99
CA LYS A 43 -15.82 6.46 -19.31
C LYS A 43 -15.14 7.81 -19.58
N ARG A 44 -15.69 8.90 -19.05
CA ARG A 44 -15.11 10.24 -19.15
C ARG A 44 -14.98 10.88 -17.78
N THR A 45 -14.09 11.86 -17.71
CA THR A 45 -13.90 12.71 -16.54
C THR A 45 -14.89 13.87 -16.50
N THR A 46 -15.58 14.14 -17.62
CA THR A 46 -16.62 15.18 -17.74
C THR A 46 -17.86 14.85 -16.93
N GLY A 47 -18.23 15.76 -16.03
CA GLY A 47 -19.44 15.65 -15.24
C GLY A 47 -19.59 16.74 -14.19
N THR A 48 -20.63 16.61 -13.39
CA THR A 48 -20.99 17.52 -12.29
C THR A 48 -21.59 16.73 -11.13
N ILE A 49 -21.71 17.36 -9.97
CA ILE A 49 -22.37 16.81 -8.79
C ILE A 49 -23.44 17.80 -8.34
N SER A 50 -24.65 17.30 -8.11
CA SER A 50 -25.75 18.16 -7.68
C SER A 50 -25.50 18.81 -6.31
N ASP A 51 -26.23 19.87 -5.99
CA ASP A 51 -26.20 20.49 -4.67
C ASP A 51 -27.08 19.72 -3.65
N ASN A 52 -27.22 20.28 -2.45
CA ASN A 52 -28.07 19.73 -1.39
C ASN A 52 -29.58 19.78 -1.71
N LYS A 53 -29.97 20.45 -2.79
CA LYS A 53 -31.33 20.55 -3.31
C LYS A 53 -31.47 19.82 -4.65
N GLY A 54 -30.51 18.95 -4.99
CA GLY A 54 -30.53 18.17 -6.22
C GLY A 54 -30.30 18.97 -7.50
N ASN A 55 -30.00 20.27 -7.43
CA ASN A 55 -29.76 21.09 -8.61
C ASN A 55 -28.38 20.79 -9.19
N PHE A 56 -28.29 20.72 -10.52
CA PHE A 56 -27.04 20.48 -11.24
C PHE A 56 -26.91 21.41 -12.43
N SER A 57 -25.67 21.56 -12.89
CA SER A 57 -25.33 22.22 -14.16
C SER A 57 -24.16 21.46 -14.78
N ILE A 58 -24.34 21.00 -16.02
CA ILE A 58 -23.36 20.19 -16.75
C ILE A 58 -23.08 20.78 -18.14
N ASP A 59 -21.80 20.94 -18.46
CA ASP A 59 -21.37 21.36 -19.79
C ASP A 59 -21.24 20.14 -20.71
N LEU A 60 -22.09 20.09 -21.74
CA LEU A 60 -22.08 19.04 -22.76
C LEU A 60 -21.58 19.54 -24.13
N THR A 61 -20.89 20.68 -24.15
CA THR A 61 -20.36 21.29 -25.37
C THR A 61 -19.33 20.38 -26.02
N GLY A 62 -19.44 20.17 -27.33
CA GLY A 62 -18.48 19.39 -28.12
C GLY A 62 -18.46 17.88 -27.86
N LEU A 63 -19.35 17.36 -27.01
CA LEU A 63 -19.50 15.91 -26.80
C LEU A 63 -20.21 15.23 -27.97
N ASP A 64 -19.84 13.98 -28.21
CA ASP A 64 -20.45 13.13 -29.22
C ASP A 64 -21.95 12.91 -28.89
N PRO A 65 -22.88 13.23 -29.81
CA PRO A 65 -24.32 13.09 -29.61
C PRO A 65 -24.79 11.67 -29.25
N ASP A 66 -24.03 10.63 -29.59
CA ASP A 66 -24.33 9.21 -29.29
C ASP A 66 -23.80 8.74 -27.94
N GLN A 67 -22.90 9.51 -27.30
CA GLN A 67 -22.46 9.19 -25.93
C GLN A 67 -23.64 9.29 -24.96
N LYS A 68 -23.55 8.54 -23.86
CA LYS A 68 -24.59 8.50 -22.84
C LYS A 68 -24.24 9.39 -21.64
N VAL A 69 -25.18 10.24 -21.26
CA VAL A 69 -25.28 10.78 -19.91
C VAL A 69 -25.67 9.65 -18.98
N LYS A 70 -24.89 9.49 -17.92
CA LYS A 70 -25.01 8.47 -16.88
C LYS A 70 -25.26 9.16 -15.54
N ILE A 71 -26.27 8.68 -14.82
CA ILE A 71 -26.56 9.09 -13.44
C ILE A 71 -26.68 7.82 -12.60
N GLU A 72 -25.79 7.68 -11.61
CA GLU A 72 -25.71 6.50 -10.76
C GLU A 72 -25.70 6.90 -9.28
N VAL A 73 -26.71 6.41 -8.55
CA VAL A 73 -26.95 6.67 -7.13
C VAL A 73 -27.39 5.37 -6.46
N PRO A 74 -26.78 4.95 -5.34
CA PRO A 74 -27.29 3.84 -4.54
C PRO A 74 -28.77 4.01 -4.20
N GLY A 75 -29.55 2.93 -4.26
CA GLY A 75 -31.00 2.98 -4.03
C GLY A 75 -31.86 3.32 -5.25
N TYR A 76 -31.27 3.79 -6.35
CA TYR A 76 -31.99 4.09 -7.60
C TYR A 76 -31.54 3.20 -8.77
N GLU A 77 -32.41 3.03 -9.75
CA GLU A 77 -32.08 2.42 -11.04
C GLU A 77 -31.04 3.27 -11.77
N LEU A 78 -30.20 2.62 -12.59
CA LEU A 78 -29.23 3.32 -13.42
C LEU A 78 -29.99 4.14 -14.48
N TYR A 79 -29.75 5.45 -14.51
CA TYR A 79 -30.29 6.32 -15.56
C TYR A 79 -29.22 6.53 -16.64
N GLU A 80 -29.62 6.26 -17.88
CA GLU A 80 -28.79 6.47 -19.08
C GLU A 80 -29.61 7.09 -20.20
N GLU A 81 -29.10 8.15 -20.81
CA GLU A 81 -29.73 8.81 -21.95
C GLU A 81 -28.66 9.32 -22.93
N ALA A 82 -28.91 9.25 -24.24
CA ALA A 82 -27.98 9.80 -25.23
C ALA A 82 -27.89 11.33 -25.09
N VAL A 83 -26.68 11.89 -25.24
CA VAL A 83 -26.42 13.33 -25.11
C VAL A 83 -27.35 14.16 -26.01
N ARG A 84 -27.66 13.69 -27.22
CA ARG A 84 -28.62 14.36 -28.12
C ARG A 84 -30.03 14.46 -27.56
N GLU A 85 -30.50 13.44 -26.84
CA GLU A 85 -31.86 13.40 -26.31
C GLU A 85 -31.91 14.21 -25.02
N PHE A 86 -30.90 14.02 -24.16
CA PHE A 86 -30.72 14.81 -22.95
C PHE A 86 -30.68 16.32 -23.23
N LYS A 87 -30.10 16.75 -24.36
CA LYS A 87 -30.08 18.14 -24.85
C LYS A 87 -31.42 18.69 -25.34
N LYS A 88 -32.33 17.84 -25.83
CA LYS A 88 -33.61 18.28 -26.41
C LYS A 88 -34.65 18.59 -25.35
N HIS A 89 -34.50 18.01 -24.16
CA HIS A 89 -35.45 18.19 -23.08
C HIS A 89 -35.21 19.55 -22.41
N ASP A 90 -36.27 20.32 -22.19
CA ASP A 90 -36.24 21.46 -21.26
C ASP A 90 -36.18 20.91 -19.83
N GLN A 91 -35.02 20.36 -19.45
CA GLN A 91 -34.85 19.52 -18.26
C GLN A 91 -34.81 20.33 -16.96
N GLN A 92 -35.93 20.96 -16.61
CA GLN A 92 -36.10 21.46 -15.25
C GLN A 92 -36.01 20.31 -14.22
N LYS A 93 -36.33 19.07 -14.60
CA LYS A 93 -36.32 17.90 -13.71
C LYS A 93 -35.84 16.60 -14.38
N VAL A 94 -34.91 15.90 -13.73
CA VAL A 94 -34.51 14.51 -14.05
C VAL A 94 -35.07 13.59 -12.97
N VAL A 95 -35.86 12.59 -13.36
CA VAL A 95 -36.57 11.71 -12.43
C VAL A 95 -35.85 10.37 -12.32
N LEU A 96 -35.49 9.97 -11.10
CA LEU A 96 -34.86 8.68 -10.80
C LEU A 96 -35.89 7.69 -10.24
N ASN A 97 -35.90 6.46 -10.77
CA ASN A 97 -36.71 5.37 -10.22
C ASN A 97 -36.00 4.72 -9.03
N GLU A 98 -36.68 4.55 -7.91
CA GLU A 98 -36.18 3.82 -6.75
C GLU A 98 -36.13 2.31 -7.02
N LYS A 99 -35.07 1.63 -6.57
CA LYS A 99 -34.96 0.17 -6.63
C LYS A 99 -35.91 -0.47 -5.63
N THR A 100 -36.73 -1.41 -6.09
CA THR A 100 -37.54 -2.25 -5.21
C THR A 100 -36.76 -3.45 -4.69
N LYS A 101 -36.78 -3.68 -3.37
CA LYS A 101 -36.19 -4.87 -2.75
C LYS A 101 -37.25 -5.81 -2.21
N THR A 102 -37.18 -7.06 -2.63
CA THR A 102 -37.94 -8.16 -2.00
C THR A 102 -37.19 -8.65 -0.77
N ILE A 103 -37.73 -8.39 0.42
CA ILE A 103 -37.22 -8.98 1.66
C ILE A 103 -37.64 -10.45 1.69
N LYS A 104 -36.67 -11.37 1.63
CA LYS A 104 -36.93 -12.80 1.81
C LYS A 104 -36.93 -13.11 3.31
N GLU A 105 -37.88 -13.93 3.73
CA GLU A 105 -37.91 -14.49 5.09
C GLU A 105 -36.61 -15.25 5.36
N ILE A 106 -35.98 -14.98 6.51
CA ILE A 106 -34.70 -15.57 6.91
C ILE A 106 -34.84 -16.25 8.26
N ALA A 107 -34.49 -17.54 8.30
CA ALA A 107 -34.36 -18.29 9.54
C ALA A 107 -33.15 -17.78 10.34
N ILE A 108 -33.41 -17.23 11.52
CA ILE A 108 -32.37 -16.76 12.44
C ILE A 108 -31.70 -18.00 13.05
N LYS A 109 -30.41 -18.18 12.78
CA LYS A 109 -29.57 -19.17 13.45
C LYS A 109 -28.54 -18.45 14.32
N PRO A 110 -28.30 -18.89 15.57
CA PRO A 110 -27.22 -18.36 16.40
C PRO A 110 -25.88 -18.51 15.67
N LYS A 111 -25.10 -17.43 15.61
CA LYS A 111 -23.80 -17.39 14.94
C LYS A 111 -22.73 -16.91 15.90
N LYS A 112 -21.55 -17.53 15.84
CA LYS A 112 -20.37 -17.05 16.56
C LYS A 112 -19.69 -15.97 15.73
N LEU A 113 -19.85 -14.72 16.11
CA LEU A 113 -19.22 -13.57 15.46
C LEU A 113 -17.87 -13.26 16.13
N VAL A 114 -16.91 -12.82 15.34
CA VAL A 114 -15.60 -12.35 15.83
C VAL A 114 -15.25 -11.03 15.15
N ASP A 115 -14.81 -10.05 15.94
CA ASP A 115 -14.33 -8.78 15.42
C ASP A 115 -12.95 -8.94 14.76
N LYS A 116 -12.77 -8.28 13.63
CA LYS A 116 -11.53 -8.21 12.86
C LYS A 116 -11.35 -6.79 12.31
N ASN A 117 -10.10 -6.38 12.13
CA ASN A 117 -9.74 -5.20 11.36
C ASN A 117 -8.96 -5.65 10.12
N TRP A 118 -9.35 -5.16 8.94
CA TRP A 118 -8.75 -5.51 7.65
C TRP A 118 -8.36 -4.24 6.91
N GLY A 119 -7.32 -4.30 6.07
CA GLY A 119 -6.91 -3.20 5.19
C GLY A 119 -5.58 -2.57 5.57
N VAL A 120 -5.39 -1.30 5.20
CA VAL A 120 -4.16 -0.53 5.41
C VAL A 120 -4.32 0.39 6.62
N THR A 121 -3.53 0.14 7.66
CA THR A 121 -3.62 0.83 8.96
C THR A 121 -2.49 1.84 9.20
N THR A 122 -1.58 2.02 8.25
CA THR A 122 -0.45 2.96 8.42
C THR A 122 -0.92 4.40 8.60
N LYS A 123 -0.26 5.13 9.50
CA LYS A 123 -0.47 6.57 9.74
C LYS A 123 0.73 7.40 9.30
N THR A 124 1.53 6.85 8.37
CA THR A 124 2.73 7.53 7.87
C THR A 124 2.38 8.90 7.30
N LYS A 125 3.26 9.88 7.55
CA LYS A 125 3.19 11.21 6.94
C LYS A 125 4.13 11.33 5.74
N SER A 126 4.81 10.25 5.41
CA SER A 126 5.85 10.17 4.38
C SER A 126 5.23 9.91 3.00
N ILE A 127 4.31 8.94 2.90
CA ILE A 127 3.61 8.59 1.66
C ILE A 127 2.17 9.05 1.72
N LEU A 128 1.80 9.92 0.78
CA LEU A 128 0.55 10.65 0.85
C LEU A 128 -0.20 10.59 -0.48
N TYR A 129 -1.49 10.29 -0.41
CA TYR A 129 -2.44 10.64 -1.46
C TYR A 129 -2.90 12.08 -1.23
N PHE A 130 -2.76 12.92 -2.25
CA PHE A 130 -3.12 14.33 -2.18
C PHE A 130 -4.53 14.52 -2.70
N VAL A 131 -5.40 15.08 -1.86
CA VAL A 131 -6.73 15.51 -2.25
C VAL A 131 -6.70 17.03 -2.37
N ASN A 132 -7.07 17.52 -3.55
CA ASN A 132 -7.17 18.95 -3.83
C ASN A 132 -5.84 19.70 -3.61
N PRO A 133 -4.79 19.36 -4.38
CA PRO A 133 -3.47 19.96 -4.22
C PRO A 133 -3.49 21.46 -4.53
N VAL A 134 -2.81 22.25 -3.70
CA VAL A 134 -2.72 23.70 -3.85
C VAL A 134 -1.99 24.04 -5.16
N GLY A 135 -2.64 24.80 -6.04
CA GLY A 135 -2.06 25.26 -7.30
C GLY A 135 -2.33 24.37 -8.52
N ASP A 136 -2.96 23.20 -8.34
CA ASP A 136 -3.32 22.30 -9.44
C ASP A 136 -4.76 21.78 -9.28
N LYS A 137 -5.70 22.43 -9.98
CA LYS A 137 -7.11 21.99 -10.01
C LYS A 137 -7.33 20.70 -10.82
N ALA A 138 -6.38 20.29 -11.67
CA ALA A 138 -6.43 19.03 -12.40
C ALA A 138 -6.03 17.83 -11.52
N GLY A 139 -5.33 18.07 -10.41
CA GLY A 139 -4.90 17.04 -9.45
C GLY A 139 -5.93 16.69 -8.36
N PHE A 140 -7.20 17.05 -8.52
CA PHE A 140 -8.24 16.68 -7.55
C PHE A 140 -8.45 15.16 -7.54
N LEU A 141 -8.08 14.51 -6.44
CA LEU A 141 -8.29 13.07 -6.22
C LEU A 141 -9.79 12.78 -6.19
N GLY A 142 -10.37 12.48 -7.35
CA GLY A 142 -11.80 12.22 -7.50
C GLY A 142 -12.25 11.03 -6.65
N GLU A 143 -11.71 9.84 -6.91
CA GLU A 143 -12.03 8.65 -6.12
C GLU A 143 -10.82 7.73 -5.96
N THR A 144 -10.69 7.17 -4.75
CA THR A 144 -9.71 6.13 -4.46
C THR A 144 -10.37 4.93 -3.79
N ALA A 145 -9.85 3.73 -4.02
CA ALA A 145 -10.38 2.51 -3.43
C ALA A 145 -9.28 1.54 -3.01
N LEU A 146 -9.64 0.67 -2.07
CA LEU A 146 -8.81 -0.45 -1.63
C LEU A 146 -9.59 -1.77 -1.77
N GLU A 147 -8.91 -2.80 -2.25
CA GLU A 147 -9.45 -4.16 -2.33
C GLU A 147 -9.45 -4.87 -0.98
N PHE A 148 -10.47 -5.68 -0.74
CA PHE A 148 -10.62 -6.56 0.41
C PHE A 148 -11.14 -7.93 -0.06
N ASN A 149 -10.78 -8.99 0.66
CA ASN A 149 -11.33 -10.33 0.43
C ASN A 149 -11.91 -10.92 1.73
N ALA A 150 -13.23 -11.14 1.74
CA ALA A 150 -13.95 -11.74 2.86
C ALA A 150 -14.22 -13.23 2.61
N LYS A 151 -13.30 -14.10 3.07
CA LYS A 151 -13.44 -15.58 3.00
C LYS A 151 -14.77 -16.10 3.59
N LYS A 152 -15.26 -15.40 4.63
CA LYS A 152 -16.55 -15.65 5.27
C LYS A 152 -17.42 -14.43 5.20
N ARG A 153 -18.74 -14.67 5.20
CA ARG A 153 -19.73 -13.60 5.25
C ARG A 153 -19.48 -12.72 6.49
N SER A 154 -19.28 -11.43 6.27
CA SER A 154 -18.87 -10.48 7.31
C SER A 154 -19.72 -9.22 7.23
N LYS A 155 -20.07 -8.66 8.39
CA LYS A 155 -20.73 -7.36 8.48
C LYS A 155 -19.67 -6.29 8.64
N ILE A 156 -19.69 -5.25 7.81
CA ILE A 156 -18.84 -4.07 8.01
C ILE A 156 -19.47 -3.23 9.13
N LYS A 157 -18.66 -2.87 10.12
CA LYS A 157 -19.04 -2.02 11.25
C LYS A 157 -18.55 -0.60 11.05
N ASN A 158 -17.26 -0.46 10.72
CA ASN A 158 -16.63 0.84 10.55
C ASN A 158 -15.81 0.87 9.27
N ILE A 159 -15.72 2.05 8.66
CA ILE A 159 -14.76 2.36 7.61
C ILE A 159 -13.84 3.46 8.12
N ASN A 160 -12.54 3.18 8.12
CA ASN A 160 -11.51 4.05 8.68
C ASN A 160 -10.63 4.62 7.57
N LEU A 161 -10.35 5.93 7.65
CA LEU A 161 -9.44 6.64 6.75
C LEU A 161 -8.35 7.32 7.58
N ASN A 162 -7.09 6.97 7.36
CA ASN A 162 -5.98 7.64 8.03
C ASN A 162 -5.55 8.90 7.27
N ILE A 163 -5.62 10.03 7.96
CA ILE A 163 -5.38 11.37 7.42
C ILE A 163 -4.13 11.94 8.08
N ALA A 164 -3.07 12.09 7.30
CA ALA A 164 -1.80 12.64 7.74
C ALA A 164 -1.87 14.16 7.99
N ARG A 165 -2.68 14.86 7.20
CA ARG A 165 -2.90 16.30 7.30
C ARG A 165 -4.28 16.68 6.75
N TYR A 166 -5.00 17.51 7.49
CA TYR A 166 -6.24 18.14 7.05
C TYR A 166 -6.04 19.66 7.08
N VAL A 167 -6.34 20.34 5.99
CA VAL A 167 -6.39 21.81 5.92
C VAL A 167 -7.62 22.16 5.13
N SER A 168 -8.67 22.64 5.79
CA SER A 168 -9.79 23.29 5.12
C SER A 168 -10.55 24.18 6.10
N THR A 169 -11.08 25.28 5.59
CA THR A 169 -11.96 26.19 6.35
C THR A 169 -13.44 25.81 6.25
N GLU A 170 -13.76 24.81 5.44
CA GLU A 170 -15.12 24.32 5.22
C GLU A 170 -15.17 22.78 5.36
N PRO A 171 -16.34 22.20 5.64
CA PRO A 171 -16.48 20.75 5.68
C PRO A 171 -16.22 20.14 4.29
N VAL A 172 -15.42 19.08 4.25
CA VAL A 172 -15.11 18.37 3.00
C VAL A 172 -16.11 17.26 2.78
N LEU A 173 -16.90 17.38 1.71
CA LEU A 173 -17.93 16.40 1.37
C LEU A 173 -17.31 15.13 0.74
N MET A 174 -17.44 14.02 1.45
CA MET A 174 -16.99 12.70 1.01
C MET A 174 -18.16 11.75 0.80
N ARG A 175 -18.01 10.83 -0.16
CA ARG A 175 -18.90 9.70 -0.37
C ARG A 175 -18.15 8.39 -0.19
N TYR A 176 -18.79 7.44 0.47
CA TYR A 176 -18.29 6.08 0.63
C TYR A 176 -19.03 5.13 -0.31
N SER A 177 -18.32 4.14 -0.83
CA SER A 177 -18.87 3.16 -1.75
C SER A 177 -18.29 1.79 -1.50
N ILE A 178 -19.10 0.75 -1.72
CA ILE A 178 -18.66 -0.63 -1.67
C ILE A 178 -18.90 -1.21 -3.05
N TYR A 179 -17.85 -1.68 -3.71
CA TYR A 179 -17.95 -2.23 -5.06
C TYR A 179 -17.78 -3.74 -5.03
N SER A 180 -18.55 -4.42 -5.87
CA SER A 180 -18.24 -5.76 -6.32
C SER A 180 -16.93 -5.76 -7.12
N GLU A 181 -16.27 -6.92 -7.16
CA GLU A 181 -15.08 -7.13 -7.98
C GLU A 181 -15.46 -7.76 -9.32
N LYS A 182 -14.80 -7.27 -10.39
CA LYS A 182 -14.83 -7.89 -11.70
C LYS A 182 -13.48 -7.65 -12.39
N ASP A 183 -12.87 -8.71 -12.90
CA ASP A 183 -11.61 -8.68 -13.65
C ASP A 183 -10.45 -7.98 -12.91
N GLY A 184 -10.45 -8.02 -11.57
CA GLY A 184 -9.46 -7.38 -10.70
C GLY A 184 -9.69 -5.88 -10.47
N TYR A 185 -10.89 -5.36 -10.78
CA TYR A 185 -11.25 -3.95 -10.63
C TYR A 185 -12.59 -3.76 -9.91
N PRO A 186 -12.83 -2.56 -9.32
CA PRO A 186 -14.16 -2.21 -8.80
C PRO A 186 -15.19 -2.08 -9.93
N ASP A 187 -16.30 -2.81 -9.84
CA ASP A 187 -17.38 -2.84 -10.85
C ASP A 187 -18.63 -2.08 -10.37
N LYS A 188 -19.60 -2.80 -9.77
CA LYS A 188 -20.90 -2.23 -9.36
C LYS A 188 -20.91 -1.87 -7.90
N ASN A 189 -21.45 -0.70 -7.58
CA ASN A 189 -21.73 -0.32 -6.20
C ASN A 189 -22.85 -1.21 -5.63
N ILE A 190 -22.59 -1.87 -4.50
CA ILE A 190 -23.50 -2.83 -3.86
C ILE A 190 -24.25 -2.22 -2.67
N LEU A 191 -24.05 -0.92 -2.40
CA LEU A 191 -24.80 -0.21 -1.36
C LEU A 191 -26.26 0.00 -1.78
N ASP A 192 -27.12 -0.03 -0.77
CA ASP A 192 -28.56 0.16 -0.92
C ASP A 192 -28.97 1.62 -0.83
N GLU A 193 -28.18 2.41 -0.12
CA GLU A 193 -28.39 3.82 0.13
C GLU A 193 -27.05 4.55 0.06
N GLU A 194 -27.12 5.84 -0.22
CA GLU A 194 -25.92 6.65 -0.32
C GLU A 194 -25.37 7.00 1.07
N ILE A 195 -24.04 6.89 1.23
CA ILE A 195 -23.35 7.23 2.46
C ILE A 195 -22.43 8.41 2.18
N THR A 196 -22.86 9.60 2.64
CA THR A 196 -22.07 10.84 2.55
C THR A 196 -21.72 11.41 3.90
N VAL A 197 -20.55 11.99 4.03
CA VAL A 197 -20.05 12.64 5.24
C VAL A 197 -19.51 14.03 4.89
N GLN A 198 -19.82 15.03 5.71
CA GLN A 198 -19.14 16.32 5.71
C GLN A 198 -18.02 16.26 6.74
N LEU A 199 -16.80 15.96 6.29
CA LEU A 199 -15.65 15.80 7.16
C LEU A 199 -15.17 17.15 7.68
N THR A 200 -14.94 17.23 8.99
CA THR A 200 -14.27 18.36 9.66
C THR A 200 -13.05 17.88 10.44
N GLU A 201 -12.15 18.81 10.79
CA GLU A 201 -10.89 18.47 11.48
C GLU A 201 -11.13 17.80 12.84
N ASP A 202 -12.14 18.22 13.59
CA ASP A 202 -12.46 17.69 14.92
C ASP A 202 -12.96 16.24 14.91
N MET A 203 -13.42 15.74 13.77
CA MET A 203 -13.81 14.33 13.59
C MET A 203 -12.60 13.39 13.46
N ILE A 204 -11.40 13.94 13.23
CA ILE A 204 -10.17 13.16 13.05
C ILE A 204 -9.51 12.95 14.41
N LYS A 205 -9.53 11.71 14.90
CA LYS A 205 -8.92 11.33 16.19
C LYS A 205 -7.63 10.55 15.94
N ASP A 206 -6.52 11.03 16.49
CA ASP A 206 -5.19 10.43 16.33
C ASP A 206 -4.81 10.17 14.86
N GLY A 207 -5.19 11.08 13.96
CA GLY A 207 -4.93 10.96 12.52
C GLY A 207 -5.82 9.95 11.80
N THR A 208 -6.95 9.54 12.39
CA THR A 208 -7.93 8.65 11.76
C THR A 208 -9.32 9.28 11.83
N PHE A 209 -10.00 9.29 10.69
CA PHE A 209 -11.45 9.46 10.64
C PHE A 209 -12.11 8.08 10.59
N THR A 210 -13.11 7.86 11.44
CA THR A 210 -13.87 6.60 11.52
C THR A 210 -15.33 6.86 11.25
N LEU A 211 -15.86 6.23 10.21
CA LEU A 211 -17.28 6.23 9.87
C LEU A 211 -17.93 4.95 10.42
N ASP A 212 -18.89 5.10 11.32
CA ASP A 212 -19.77 4.00 11.76
C ASP A 212 -20.83 3.73 10.70
N VAL A 213 -20.95 2.48 10.26
CA VAL A 213 -21.91 2.02 9.25
C VAL A 213 -22.79 0.86 9.75
N ASN A 214 -22.93 0.69 11.07
CA ASN A 214 -23.70 -0.42 11.64
C ASN A 214 -25.18 -0.41 11.19
N ASP A 215 -25.77 0.77 11.04
CA ASP A 215 -27.19 0.93 10.68
C ASP A 215 -27.46 0.65 9.19
N HIS A 216 -26.44 0.81 8.34
CA HIS A 216 -26.52 0.50 6.90
C HIS A 216 -26.52 -1.01 6.59
N ASN A 217 -26.31 -1.86 7.61
CA ASN A 217 -26.38 -3.32 7.50
C ASN A 217 -25.57 -3.91 6.31
N ILE A 218 -24.35 -3.42 6.09
CA ILE A 218 -23.52 -3.80 4.95
C ILE A 218 -22.89 -5.18 5.18
N TRP A 219 -23.23 -6.15 4.32
CA TRP A 219 -22.67 -7.51 4.36
C TRP A 219 -21.87 -7.81 3.11
N VAL A 220 -20.67 -8.36 3.31
CA VAL A 220 -19.74 -8.70 2.24
C VAL A 220 -19.29 -10.15 2.32
N LYS A 221 -18.94 -10.72 1.17
CA LYS A 221 -18.34 -12.05 1.00
C LYS A 221 -17.60 -12.07 -0.35
N GLY A 222 -16.43 -12.71 -0.40
CA GLY A 222 -15.55 -12.71 -1.59
C GLY A 222 -14.74 -11.42 -1.72
N LYS A 223 -14.20 -11.17 -2.91
CA LYS A 223 -13.48 -9.93 -3.25
C LYS A 223 -14.47 -8.77 -3.40
N PHE A 224 -14.09 -7.62 -2.87
CA PHE A 224 -14.85 -6.37 -2.96
C PHE A 224 -13.90 -5.19 -2.75
N PHE A 225 -14.36 -3.98 -3.04
CA PHE A 225 -13.59 -2.76 -2.82
C PHE A 225 -14.33 -1.79 -1.91
N VAL A 226 -13.59 -1.07 -1.09
CA VAL A 226 -14.10 0.10 -0.36
C VAL A 226 -13.53 1.34 -1.03
N GLY A 227 -14.41 2.15 -1.60
CA GLY A 227 -14.09 3.41 -2.27
C GLY A 227 -14.44 4.63 -1.41
N ILE A 228 -13.62 5.67 -1.54
CA ILE A 228 -13.82 7.00 -0.95
C ILE A 228 -13.68 8.02 -2.07
N ASN A 229 -14.73 8.80 -2.26
CA ASN A 229 -14.83 9.82 -3.29
C ASN A 229 -14.94 11.20 -2.63
N PHE A 230 -14.11 12.15 -3.05
CA PHE A 230 -14.20 13.54 -2.63
C PHE A 230 -15.06 14.27 -3.65
N LEU A 231 -16.24 14.75 -3.23
CA LEU A 231 -17.28 15.14 -4.20
C LEU A 231 -17.08 16.54 -4.79
N LYS A 232 -16.43 17.46 -4.07
CA LYS A 232 -16.24 18.84 -4.54
C LYS A 232 -14.86 19.35 -4.17
N ALA A 233 -14.30 20.20 -5.02
CA ALA A 233 -13.15 21.01 -4.65
C ALA A 233 -13.51 21.93 -3.49
N PHE A 234 -12.54 22.20 -2.63
CA PHE A 234 -12.70 23.01 -1.42
C PHE A 234 -11.53 23.98 -1.25
N ASN A 235 -11.64 24.93 -0.35
CA ASN A 235 -10.49 25.76 0.02
C ASN A 235 -9.60 25.00 1.00
N GLY A 236 -8.43 24.56 0.52
CA GLY A 236 -7.43 23.84 1.31
C GLY A 236 -6.96 22.55 0.63
N ASN A 237 -6.39 21.62 1.41
CA ASN A 237 -5.95 20.30 0.94
C ASN A 237 -6.07 19.25 2.06
N ILE A 238 -6.29 17.99 1.66
CA ILE A 238 -6.17 16.84 2.56
C ILE A 238 -5.04 15.95 2.05
N LYS A 239 -4.27 15.40 3.00
CA LYS A 239 -3.25 14.38 2.72
C LYS A 239 -3.63 13.10 3.44
N ILE A 240 -3.94 12.07 2.68
CA ILE A 240 -4.29 10.73 3.19
C ILE A 240 -3.00 9.91 3.31
N SER A 241 -2.79 9.25 4.45
CA SER A 241 -1.66 8.32 4.62
C SER A 241 -1.77 7.17 3.62
N ALA A 242 -0.64 6.59 3.21
CA ALA A 242 -0.65 5.42 2.35
C ALA A 242 0.48 4.44 2.68
N ALA A 243 0.27 3.17 2.35
CA ALA A 243 1.27 2.12 2.50
C ALA A 243 1.90 1.83 1.14
N LEU A 244 3.23 1.76 1.10
CA LEU A 244 3.97 1.35 -0.08
C LEU A 244 3.78 -0.13 -0.39
N PHE A 245 4.10 -0.50 -1.63
CA PHE A 245 4.12 -1.89 -2.11
C PHE A 245 2.78 -2.60 -1.92
N LYS A 246 1.71 -1.80 -1.98
CA LYS A 246 0.32 -2.27 -2.00
C LYS A 246 -0.39 -1.58 -3.14
N THR A 247 -1.36 -2.28 -3.70
CA THR A 247 -2.15 -1.78 -4.82
C THR A 247 -3.36 -1.01 -4.32
N GLY A 248 -3.34 0.29 -4.56
CA GLY A 248 -4.52 1.16 -4.48
C GLY A 248 -5.18 1.28 -5.86
N PHE A 249 -6.40 1.78 -5.87
CA PHE A 249 -7.12 2.07 -7.11
C PHE A 249 -7.53 3.54 -7.08
N ILE A 250 -7.44 4.21 -8.23
CA ILE A 250 -7.93 5.57 -8.39
C ILE A 250 -8.72 5.70 -9.69
N ARG A 251 -9.68 6.62 -9.71
CA ARG A 251 -10.29 7.09 -10.94
C ARG A 251 -10.69 8.54 -10.83
N GLU A 252 -10.85 9.17 -11.98
CA GLU A 252 -11.42 10.50 -12.09
C GLU A 252 -12.85 10.39 -12.59
N PHE A 253 -13.80 10.84 -11.78
CA PHE A 253 -15.22 10.82 -12.11
C PHE A 253 -15.69 9.44 -12.65
N TYR A 254 -16.29 9.36 -13.84
CA TYR A 254 -16.73 8.10 -14.47
C TYR A 254 -15.69 7.50 -15.41
N GLY A 255 -14.44 8.00 -15.38
CA GLY A 255 -13.32 7.40 -16.09
C GLY A 255 -12.95 6.02 -15.55
N ASP A 256 -12.12 5.33 -16.30
CA ASP A 256 -11.66 3.99 -15.96
C ASP A 256 -10.81 3.98 -14.68
N TRP A 257 -10.89 2.88 -13.94
CA TRP A 257 -10.03 2.64 -12.79
C TRP A 257 -8.58 2.41 -13.22
N LYS A 258 -7.67 3.08 -12.51
CA LYS A 258 -6.23 2.91 -12.65
C LYS A 258 -5.69 2.23 -11.40
N LYS A 259 -4.90 1.17 -11.58
CA LYS A 259 -4.15 0.51 -10.50
C LYS A 259 -2.94 1.38 -10.13
N MET A 260 -2.77 1.64 -8.84
CA MET A 260 -1.61 2.31 -8.25
C MET A 260 -0.82 1.26 -7.47
N THR A 261 0.13 0.59 -8.13
CA THR A 261 0.85 -0.58 -7.59
C THR A 261 2.01 -0.25 -6.64
N ILE A 262 2.21 1.05 -6.39
CA ILE A 262 3.28 1.56 -5.52
C ILE A 262 2.77 1.97 -4.15
N ALA A 263 1.49 2.30 -4.03
CA ALA A 263 0.92 2.84 -2.82
C ALA A 263 -0.57 2.56 -2.76
N ALA A 264 -1.04 2.05 -1.62
CA ALA A 264 -2.46 1.93 -1.32
C ALA A 264 -2.86 2.99 -0.30
N PRO A 265 -4.02 3.66 -0.48
CA PRO A 265 -4.53 4.58 0.53
C PRO A 265 -4.75 3.84 1.85
N ALA A 266 -4.52 4.52 2.98
CA ALA A 266 -4.69 3.97 4.31
C ALA A 266 -6.17 3.88 4.71
N ILE A 267 -6.87 3.00 4.00
CA ILE A 267 -8.26 2.61 4.23
C ILE A 267 -8.25 1.27 4.96
N ASN A 268 -8.97 1.16 6.05
CA ASN A 268 -9.21 -0.12 6.73
C ASN A 268 -10.66 -0.20 7.23
N ILE A 269 -11.13 -1.40 7.52
CA ILE A 269 -12.48 -1.67 7.97
C ILE A 269 -12.49 -2.53 9.22
N ASP A 270 -13.40 -2.21 10.13
CA ASP A 270 -13.75 -3.09 11.24
C ASP A 270 -14.93 -3.95 10.83
N VAL A 271 -14.82 -5.27 11.02
CA VAL A 271 -15.85 -6.22 10.60
C VAL A 271 -16.21 -7.19 11.71
N LYS A 272 -17.48 -7.63 11.71
CA LYS A 272 -17.93 -8.82 12.44
C LYS A 272 -18.03 -10.00 11.49
N MET A 273 -17.08 -10.93 11.61
CA MET A 273 -16.99 -12.13 10.77
C MET A 273 -17.74 -13.30 11.40
N ASP A 274 -18.57 -13.99 10.61
CA ASP A 274 -19.27 -15.21 11.03
C ASP A 274 -18.35 -16.44 10.96
N LYS A 275 -17.92 -16.97 12.12
CA LYS A 275 -17.06 -18.16 12.18
C LYS A 275 -17.75 -19.45 11.75
N SER A 276 -19.09 -19.51 11.79
CA SER A 276 -19.85 -20.74 11.53
C SER A 276 -20.11 -21.02 10.04
N GLY A 277 -19.79 -20.05 9.16
CA GLY A 277 -19.88 -20.23 7.71
C GLY A 277 -18.78 -21.12 7.15
N LYS A 278 -19.12 -21.88 6.09
CA LYS A 278 -18.15 -22.58 5.24
C LYS A 278 -17.28 -21.55 4.50
N ASP A 279 -15.98 -21.78 4.50
CA ASP A 279 -15.05 -21.03 3.66
C ASP A 279 -15.45 -21.19 2.18
N THR A 280 -15.25 -20.15 1.38
CA THR A 280 -15.21 -20.34 -0.07
C THR A 280 -13.97 -21.17 -0.39
N LYS A 281 -14.16 -22.28 -1.12
CA LYS A 281 -13.10 -22.74 -2.03
C LYS A 281 -13.07 -21.70 -3.14
N ASP A 282 -11.87 -21.25 -3.50
CA ASP A 282 -11.50 -20.29 -4.55
C ASP A 282 -10.78 -19.07 -3.95
N ASP A 283 -9.51 -18.99 -4.37
CA ASP A 283 -8.46 -17.99 -4.15
C ASP A 283 -8.06 -17.62 -2.72
N ASP A 284 -6.87 -18.12 -2.39
CA ASP A 284 -5.95 -17.78 -1.33
C ASP A 284 -5.64 -16.27 -1.41
N GLY A 285 -6.56 -15.44 -0.93
CA GLY A 285 -6.51 -13.99 -0.99
C GLY A 285 -5.44 -13.32 -0.13
N GLY A 286 -4.18 -13.72 -0.31
CA GLY A 286 -3.08 -12.79 -0.20
C GLY A 286 -3.20 -11.76 -1.34
N TYR A 287 -2.85 -10.52 -1.05
CA TYR A 287 -2.83 -9.42 -2.01
C TYR A 287 -2.08 -9.84 -3.30
N ALA A 288 -2.82 -10.21 -4.33
CA ALA A 288 -2.25 -10.58 -5.63
C ALA A 288 -2.09 -9.30 -6.45
N ASP A 289 -0.84 -8.84 -6.56
CA ASP A 289 -0.44 -8.05 -7.72
C ASP A 289 -0.50 -8.99 -8.93
N ASP A 290 -1.54 -8.85 -9.74
CA ASP A 290 -1.57 -9.51 -11.04
C ASP A 290 -0.40 -9.00 -11.89
N ASP A 291 0.40 -9.95 -12.37
CA ASP A 291 1.44 -9.85 -13.41
C ASP A 291 2.93 -9.79 -13.00
N VAL A 292 3.31 -10.48 -11.92
CA VAL A 292 4.70 -10.91 -11.70
C VAL A 292 4.71 -12.42 -11.42
N SER A 293 5.72 -13.14 -11.89
CA SER A 293 5.92 -14.56 -11.58
C SER A 293 5.70 -14.81 -10.08
N GLN A 294 4.84 -15.78 -9.77
CA GLN A 294 4.36 -16.12 -8.43
C GLN A 294 5.45 -16.66 -7.47
N ALA A 295 6.71 -16.27 -7.62
CA ALA A 295 7.83 -16.71 -6.77
C ALA A 295 7.83 -16.04 -5.38
N TRP A 296 7.27 -14.82 -5.26
CA TRP A 296 7.39 -13.97 -4.06
C TRP A 296 6.26 -14.15 -3.02
N LEU A 297 5.11 -14.69 -3.43
CA LEU A 297 3.84 -14.51 -2.73
C LEU A 297 3.36 -15.78 -2.05
N ALA A 298 4.16 -16.33 -1.13
CA ALA A 298 3.49 -17.01 -0.03
C ALA A 298 2.65 -15.98 0.73
N ASP A 299 1.37 -16.27 0.98
CA ASP A 299 0.49 -15.41 1.79
C ASP A 299 1.03 -15.37 3.23
N ASN A 300 1.86 -14.36 3.49
CA ASN A 300 2.46 -14.11 4.79
C ASN A 300 1.62 -13.15 5.64
N SER A 301 0.38 -12.83 5.25
CA SER A 301 -0.48 -11.91 5.99
C SER A 301 -0.70 -12.36 7.44
N LYS A 302 -0.81 -13.67 7.67
CA LYS A 302 -0.87 -14.26 9.02
C LYS A 302 0.40 -13.95 9.81
N ASN A 303 1.57 -14.19 9.21
CA ASN A 303 2.88 -14.00 9.85
C ASN A 303 3.11 -12.52 10.20
N ILE A 304 2.76 -11.61 9.29
CA ILE A 304 2.82 -10.16 9.54
C ILE A 304 1.89 -9.76 10.70
N ALA A 305 0.65 -10.26 10.72
CA ALA A 305 -0.29 -9.97 11.78
C ALA A 305 0.15 -10.54 13.14
N GLU A 306 0.90 -11.63 13.15
CA GLU A 306 1.51 -12.20 14.36
C GLU A 306 2.74 -11.40 14.82
N ALA A 307 3.60 -11.01 13.88
CA ALA A 307 4.74 -10.11 14.13
C ALA A 307 4.27 -8.77 14.73
N ASP A 308 3.21 -8.17 14.19
CA ASP A 308 2.61 -6.91 14.68
C ASP A 308 2.05 -7.03 16.10
N LYS A 309 1.56 -8.21 16.48
CA LYS A 309 1.08 -8.49 17.84
C LYS A 309 2.20 -8.80 18.81
N SER A 310 3.34 -9.29 18.33
CA SER A 310 4.52 -9.59 19.15
C SER A 310 5.02 -8.35 19.89
N ILE A 311 5.81 -8.53 20.95
CA ILE A 311 6.38 -7.40 21.72
C ILE A 311 7.61 -6.78 21.04
N TYR A 312 8.19 -7.46 20.06
CA TYR A 312 9.47 -7.12 19.43
C TYR A 312 9.36 -5.84 18.60
N GLY A 313 10.35 -4.97 18.70
CA GLY A 313 10.32 -3.62 18.14
C GLY A 313 9.51 -2.61 18.97
N LYS A 314 8.87 -3.05 20.07
CA LYS A 314 8.09 -2.21 20.98
C LYS A 314 8.21 -2.64 22.44
N ASN A 315 9.33 -3.27 22.80
CA ASN A 315 9.59 -3.71 24.15
C ASN A 315 10.36 -2.62 24.92
N ASP A 316 9.68 -1.83 25.73
CA ASP A 316 10.32 -0.72 26.47
C ASP A 316 11.35 -1.20 27.51
N SER A 317 11.26 -2.46 27.98
CA SER A 317 12.23 -3.02 28.93
C SER A 317 13.51 -3.52 28.27
N ALA A 318 13.45 -3.93 27.00
CA ALA A 318 14.59 -4.42 26.23
C ALA A 318 15.19 -3.36 25.30
N GLY A 319 14.38 -2.38 24.89
CA GLY A 319 14.67 -1.40 23.87
C GLY A 319 15.53 -0.24 24.37
N LYS A 320 16.53 0.12 23.57
CA LYS A 320 17.43 1.26 23.80
C LYS A 320 17.70 1.97 22.48
N TYR A 321 18.21 3.20 22.59
CA TYR A 321 18.70 3.97 21.46
C TYR A 321 20.21 4.16 21.56
N LEU A 322 20.93 3.86 20.49
CA LEU A 322 22.28 4.34 20.27
C LEU A 322 22.21 5.68 19.54
N LYS A 323 22.73 6.71 20.16
CA LYS A 323 22.82 8.06 19.59
C LYS A 323 24.10 8.18 18.78
N LEU A 324 23.98 8.25 17.46
CA LEU A 324 25.08 8.58 16.56
C LEU A 324 24.90 10.01 16.03
N LYS A 325 25.91 10.52 15.31
CA LYS A 325 25.93 11.90 14.82
C LYS A 325 24.70 12.27 13.99
N ASP A 326 24.23 11.35 13.15
CA ASP A 326 23.19 11.59 12.14
C ASP A 326 22.12 10.48 12.11
N THR A 327 22.05 9.66 13.16
CA THR A 327 21.01 8.64 13.33
C THR A 327 20.80 8.31 14.80
N ASP A 328 19.55 8.00 15.15
CA ASP A 328 19.18 7.35 16.40
C ASP A 328 18.83 5.90 16.08
N LEU A 329 19.72 4.97 16.41
CA LEU A 329 19.49 3.54 16.15
C LEU A 329 18.76 2.91 17.32
N TYR A 330 17.55 2.42 17.07
CA TYR A 330 16.81 1.59 18.02
C TYR A 330 17.31 0.14 17.94
N TYR A 331 17.54 -0.45 19.10
CA TYR A 331 17.86 -1.86 19.23
C TYR A 331 17.25 -2.45 20.50
N GLU A 332 16.98 -3.75 20.48
CA GLU A 332 16.52 -4.52 21.62
C GLU A 332 17.54 -5.61 21.96
N VAL A 333 17.72 -5.88 23.27
CA VAL A 333 18.64 -6.92 23.74
C VAL A 333 17.86 -8.02 24.47
N TYR A 334 18.11 -9.28 24.08
CA TYR A 334 17.48 -10.45 24.69
C TYR A 334 18.49 -11.55 25.00
N GLY A 335 18.26 -12.28 26.09
CA GLY A 335 19.11 -13.42 26.46
C GLY A 335 20.50 -13.03 26.93
N THR A 336 21.35 -14.05 27.07
CA THR A 336 22.75 -13.95 27.48
C THR A 336 23.59 -14.94 26.65
N GLY A 337 24.91 -14.85 26.72
CA GLY A 337 25.83 -15.71 25.96
C GLY A 337 26.60 -14.95 24.87
N GLU A 338 27.05 -15.67 23.85
CA GLU A 338 27.79 -15.07 22.73
C GLU A 338 26.92 -14.03 22.00
N PRO A 339 27.48 -12.87 21.59
CA PRO A 339 26.71 -11.86 20.88
C PRO A 339 26.24 -12.33 19.50
N LEU A 340 24.96 -12.13 19.20
CA LEU A 340 24.36 -12.38 17.91
C LEU A 340 23.50 -11.20 17.47
N VAL A 341 23.93 -10.49 16.43
CA VAL A 341 23.19 -9.38 15.84
C VAL A 341 22.17 -9.91 14.83
N LEU A 342 20.93 -9.46 14.93
CA LEU A 342 19.87 -9.75 13.94
C LEU A 342 19.58 -8.51 13.10
N LEU A 343 19.67 -8.65 11.77
CA LEU A 343 19.44 -7.57 10.80
C LEU A 343 18.29 -7.93 9.87
N HIS A 344 17.23 -7.12 9.87
CA HIS A 344 16.02 -7.34 9.08
C HIS A 344 16.21 -6.92 7.61
N GLY A 345 15.23 -7.25 6.76
CA GLY A 345 15.21 -6.88 5.34
C GLY A 345 14.73 -5.44 5.09
N ASN A 346 14.78 -4.99 3.83
CA ASN A 346 14.32 -3.64 3.47
C ASN A 346 12.85 -3.40 3.87
N SER A 347 12.55 -2.20 4.36
CA SER A 347 11.23 -1.79 4.86
C SER A 347 10.71 -2.63 6.04
N GLY A 348 11.57 -3.46 6.64
CA GLY A 348 11.29 -4.30 7.80
C GLY A 348 11.57 -3.62 9.15
N SER A 349 11.53 -4.42 10.22
CA SER A 349 11.97 -4.01 11.57
C SER A 349 12.29 -5.23 12.45
N ILE A 350 12.71 -5.00 13.70
CA ILE A 350 13.02 -6.05 14.70
C ILE A 350 11.89 -7.10 14.82
N LYS A 351 10.62 -6.68 14.64
CA LYS A 351 9.46 -7.58 14.75
C LYS A 351 9.50 -8.73 13.73
N ASP A 352 10.24 -8.57 12.65
CA ASP A 352 10.34 -9.59 11.61
C ASP A 352 11.02 -10.87 12.11
N TYR A 353 11.76 -10.78 13.21
CA TYR A 353 12.36 -11.93 13.89
C TYR A 353 11.50 -12.47 15.04
N TYR A 354 10.18 -12.23 15.06
CA TYR A 354 9.32 -12.66 16.18
C TYR A 354 9.33 -14.17 16.44
N GLN A 355 9.67 -14.98 15.44
CA GLN A 355 9.79 -16.45 15.57
C GLN A 355 11.22 -16.89 15.90
N GLN A 356 12.22 -16.06 15.62
CA GLN A 356 13.64 -16.38 15.83
C GLN A 356 14.10 -15.92 17.23
N ILE A 357 13.76 -14.71 17.66
CA ILE A 357 14.21 -14.14 18.94
C ILE A 357 13.88 -15.06 20.14
N PRO A 358 12.64 -15.60 20.31
CA PRO A 358 12.32 -16.47 21.46
C PRO A 358 13.15 -17.75 21.53
N VAL A 359 13.65 -18.24 20.39
CA VAL A 359 14.41 -19.49 20.29
C VAL A 359 15.90 -19.22 20.46
N LEU A 360 16.44 -18.27 19.71
CA LEU A 360 17.87 -17.97 19.70
C LEU A 360 18.36 -17.33 21.01
N SER A 361 17.53 -16.52 21.67
CA SER A 361 17.87 -15.86 22.95
C SER A 361 18.04 -16.81 24.13
N LYS A 362 17.68 -18.09 23.97
CA LYS A 362 17.96 -19.12 24.99
C LYS A 362 19.44 -19.49 25.09
N GLN A 363 20.24 -19.21 24.06
CA GLN A 363 21.66 -19.59 24.00
C GLN A 363 22.59 -18.41 23.66
N TYR A 364 22.05 -17.36 23.01
CA TYR A 364 22.82 -16.21 22.54
C TYR A 364 22.30 -14.91 23.14
N LYS A 365 23.22 -13.94 23.30
CA LYS A 365 22.87 -12.55 23.57
C LYS A 365 22.43 -11.90 22.27
N ILE A 366 21.13 -11.88 22.03
CA ILE A 366 20.52 -11.29 20.84
C ILE A 366 20.59 -9.78 20.92
N ILE A 367 21.07 -9.15 19.85
CA ILE A 367 21.05 -7.71 19.63
C ILE A 367 20.26 -7.50 18.34
N ALA A 368 18.95 -7.29 18.45
CA ALA A 368 18.09 -7.07 17.29
C ALA A 368 18.05 -5.56 17.00
N VAL A 369 18.30 -5.17 15.76
CA VAL A 369 18.50 -3.76 15.39
C VAL A 369 17.48 -3.34 14.34
N ASP A 370 16.81 -2.22 14.58
CA ASP A 370 16.12 -1.50 13.51
C ASP A 370 17.20 -0.75 12.73
N THR A 371 17.44 -1.14 11.48
CA THR A 371 18.48 -0.50 10.66
C THR A 371 18.13 0.97 10.39
N ARG A 372 19.15 1.79 10.10
CA ARG A 372 19.03 3.24 9.95
C ARG A 372 17.85 3.63 9.03
N GLY A 373 17.02 4.53 9.53
CA GLY A 373 15.85 5.04 8.81
C GLY A 373 14.66 4.08 8.70
N GLN A 374 14.71 2.93 9.37
CA GLN A 374 13.69 1.88 9.35
C GLN A 374 13.22 1.54 10.78
N GLY A 375 12.06 0.90 10.91
CA GLY A 375 11.46 0.62 12.22
C GLY A 375 11.33 1.86 13.11
N LYS A 376 11.88 1.80 14.32
CA LYS A 376 11.98 2.92 15.27
C LYS A 376 13.26 3.75 15.12
N SER A 377 14.19 3.34 14.27
CA SER A 377 15.41 4.08 14.00
C SER A 377 15.15 5.31 13.14
N LYS A 378 15.79 6.42 13.47
CA LYS A 378 15.63 7.69 12.75
C LYS A 378 16.93 8.04 12.06
N ASP A 379 16.86 8.44 10.80
CA ASP A 379 17.99 9.04 10.09
C ASP A 379 17.75 10.54 9.94
N THR A 380 18.74 11.35 10.32
CA THR A 380 18.73 12.81 10.12
C THR A 380 19.74 13.25 9.06
N SER A 381 20.45 12.29 8.45
CA SER A 381 21.36 12.55 7.34
C SER A 381 20.60 12.85 6.05
N LYS A 382 21.28 13.49 5.09
CA LYS A 382 20.76 13.70 3.73
C LYS A 382 21.41 12.82 2.66
N LYS A 383 22.26 11.88 3.06
CA LYS A 383 23.09 11.08 2.15
C LYS A 383 22.32 9.86 1.66
N ASP A 384 22.57 9.32 0.48
CA ASP A 384 21.94 8.02 0.15
C ASP A 384 22.37 6.91 1.13
N PHE A 385 21.49 5.93 1.34
CA PHE A 385 21.82 4.74 2.14
C PHE A 385 22.73 3.82 1.35
N THR A 386 23.67 3.18 2.04
CA THR A 386 24.51 2.10 1.52
C THR A 386 24.64 1.01 2.57
N TYR A 387 24.84 -0.24 2.14
CA TYR A 387 25.01 -1.35 3.10
C TYR A 387 26.32 -1.20 3.89
N LYS A 388 27.32 -0.51 3.34
CA LYS A 388 28.55 -0.10 4.05
C LYS A 388 28.26 0.85 5.21
N LEU A 389 27.32 1.79 5.04
CA LEU A 389 26.89 2.67 6.12
C LEU A 389 26.15 1.87 7.20
N PHE A 390 25.28 0.94 6.82
CA PHE A 390 24.61 0.08 7.79
C PHE A 390 25.60 -0.85 8.54
N ALA A 391 26.67 -1.30 7.89
CA ALA A 391 27.75 -2.05 8.55
C ALA A 391 28.50 -1.19 9.59
N ASP A 392 28.71 0.10 9.31
CA ASP A 392 29.33 1.04 10.26
C ASP A 392 28.45 1.24 11.50
N ASP A 393 27.14 1.32 11.29
CA ASP A 393 26.14 1.41 12.36
C ASP A 393 26.19 0.16 13.26
N VAL A 394 26.30 -1.04 12.67
CA VAL A 394 26.45 -2.30 13.43
C VAL A 394 27.76 -2.33 14.22
N LYS A 395 28.87 -1.87 13.62
CA LYS A 395 30.17 -1.79 14.30
C LYS A 395 30.12 -0.81 15.48
N ALA A 396 29.50 0.36 15.28
CA ALA A 396 29.34 1.35 16.34
C ALA A 396 28.49 0.81 17.50
N LEU A 397 27.44 0.04 17.20
CA LEU A 397 26.65 -0.63 18.22
C LEU A 397 27.43 -1.71 18.97
N ALA A 398 28.24 -2.51 18.26
CA ALA A 398 29.12 -3.48 18.90
C ALA A 398 30.11 -2.79 19.86
N ASP A 399 30.68 -1.65 19.47
CA ASP A 399 31.60 -0.88 20.32
C ASP A 399 30.91 -0.29 21.56
N GLU A 400 29.71 0.30 21.41
CA GLU A 400 28.93 0.83 22.52
C GLU A 400 28.63 -0.27 23.56
N LEU A 401 28.28 -1.46 23.06
CA LEU A 401 28.00 -2.62 23.89
C LEU A 401 29.26 -3.34 24.37
N LYS A 402 30.45 -2.82 24.05
CA LYS A 402 31.78 -3.35 24.39
C LYS A 402 31.98 -4.80 23.96
N LEU A 403 31.58 -5.10 22.74
CA LEU A 403 31.65 -6.43 22.14
C LEU A 403 32.86 -6.52 21.20
N ASP A 404 33.80 -7.40 21.51
CA ASP A 404 35.00 -7.58 20.68
C ASP A 404 34.67 -8.22 19.32
N LYS A 405 33.97 -9.36 19.32
CA LYS A 405 33.44 -10.01 18.10
C LYS A 405 31.95 -10.28 18.23
N VAL A 406 31.26 -10.27 17.09
CA VAL A 406 29.83 -10.61 17.00
C VAL A 406 29.58 -11.70 15.97
N ASN A 407 28.54 -12.49 16.17
CA ASN A 407 27.89 -13.25 15.11
C ASN A 407 26.80 -12.38 14.46
N ILE A 408 26.51 -12.59 13.17
CA ILE A 408 25.44 -11.86 12.48
C ILE A 408 24.51 -12.86 11.78
N VAL A 409 23.20 -12.69 11.95
CA VAL A 409 22.17 -13.28 11.08
C VAL A 409 21.46 -12.12 10.39
N GLY A 410 21.57 -12.10 9.06
CA GLY A 410 21.00 -11.06 8.22
C GLY A 410 20.04 -11.63 7.18
N TRP A 411 18.85 -11.04 7.09
CA TRP A 411 17.83 -11.40 6.10
C TRP A 411 17.71 -10.30 5.05
N SER A 412 17.76 -10.66 3.77
CA SER A 412 17.68 -9.76 2.62
C SER A 412 18.74 -8.65 2.72
N ASP A 413 18.35 -7.37 2.77
CA ASP A 413 19.21 -6.23 3.09
C ASP A 413 20.10 -6.43 4.32
N GLY A 414 19.60 -7.11 5.36
CA GLY A 414 20.39 -7.46 6.54
C GLY A 414 21.53 -8.44 6.20
N GLY A 415 21.30 -9.35 5.25
CA GLY A 415 22.32 -10.25 4.72
C GLY A 415 23.37 -9.51 3.90
N ASN A 416 22.94 -8.57 3.06
CA ASN A 416 23.82 -7.68 2.29
C ASN A 416 24.70 -6.83 3.21
N THR A 417 24.09 -6.27 4.26
CA THR A 417 24.81 -5.55 5.34
C THR A 417 25.82 -6.45 6.04
N GLY A 418 25.46 -7.71 6.31
CA GLY A 418 26.36 -8.71 6.88
C GLY A 418 27.57 -9.01 6.01
N LEU A 419 27.39 -9.12 4.68
CA LEU A 419 28.50 -9.28 3.73
C LEU A 419 29.45 -8.07 3.73
N GLU A 420 28.90 -6.85 3.70
CA GLU A 420 29.70 -5.62 3.81
C GLU A 420 30.43 -5.52 5.16
N PHE A 421 29.79 -5.94 6.26
CA PHE A 421 30.44 -6.02 7.57
C PHE A 421 31.61 -7.01 7.56
N ALA A 422 31.44 -8.18 6.94
CA ALA A 422 32.49 -9.19 6.82
C ALA A 422 33.71 -8.69 6.03
N LEU A 423 33.48 -7.86 5.01
CA LEU A 423 34.53 -7.25 4.18
C LEU A 423 35.24 -6.11 4.91
N LYS A 424 34.47 -5.24 5.57
CA LYS A 424 34.99 -4.01 6.18
C LYS A 424 35.61 -4.25 7.56
N TYR A 425 35.07 -5.22 8.30
CA TYR A 425 35.45 -5.52 9.68
C TYR A 425 35.67 -7.02 9.91
N PRO A 426 36.54 -7.70 9.14
CA PRO A 426 36.74 -9.15 9.25
C PRO A 426 37.19 -9.57 10.66
N GLU A 427 38.00 -8.75 11.33
CA GLU A 427 38.46 -9.00 12.70
C GLU A 427 37.39 -8.81 13.77
N ARG A 428 36.21 -8.27 13.43
CA ARG A 428 35.09 -8.06 14.36
C ARG A 428 33.95 -9.05 14.15
N LEU A 429 34.05 -9.90 13.12
CA LEU A 429 33.05 -10.90 12.78
C LEU A 429 33.54 -12.30 13.16
N ASN A 430 32.71 -13.05 13.89
CA ASN A 430 32.95 -14.47 14.14
C ASN A 430 32.35 -15.33 13.01
N LYS A 431 31.03 -15.28 12.86
CA LYS A 431 30.28 -16.00 11.82
C LYS A 431 29.16 -15.16 11.26
N LEU A 432 28.82 -15.43 10.00
CA LEU A 432 27.72 -14.77 9.30
C LEU A 432 26.73 -15.80 8.78
N VAL A 433 25.44 -15.57 8.98
CA VAL A 433 24.34 -16.24 8.29
C VAL A 433 23.67 -15.19 7.40
N THR A 434 23.58 -15.48 6.10
CA THR A 434 22.85 -14.66 5.13
C THR A 434 21.62 -15.43 4.66
N ILE A 435 20.47 -14.76 4.61
CA ILE A 435 19.20 -15.35 4.14
C ILE A 435 18.71 -14.46 2.99
N GLY A 436 18.69 -14.97 1.76
CA GLY A 436 18.24 -14.21 0.59
C GLY A 436 19.12 -12.99 0.27
N ALA A 437 20.43 -13.07 0.48
CA ALA A 437 21.35 -11.97 0.16
C ALA A 437 21.76 -11.95 -1.32
N ASN A 438 22.09 -10.78 -1.84
CA ASN A 438 22.66 -10.58 -3.17
C ASN A 438 23.97 -9.76 -3.09
N ALA A 439 24.97 -10.13 -3.89
CA ALA A 439 26.22 -9.38 -4.01
C ALA A 439 26.12 -8.12 -4.91
N PHE A 440 25.14 -8.09 -5.82
CA PHE A 440 24.83 -6.96 -6.69
C PHE A 440 23.39 -7.01 -7.22
N PRO A 441 22.78 -5.89 -7.66
CA PRO A 441 21.35 -5.79 -8.01
C PRO A 441 20.91 -6.76 -9.12
N GLU A 442 21.78 -7.06 -10.08
CA GLU A 442 21.50 -7.98 -11.20
C GLU A 442 21.27 -9.43 -10.75
N GLY A 443 21.66 -9.75 -9.51
CA GLY A 443 21.37 -11.01 -8.86
C GLY A 443 19.91 -11.18 -8.43
N VAL A 444 19.12 -10.12 -8.46
CA VAL A 444 17.68 -10.12 -8.17
C VAL A 444 16.90 -10.35 -9.47
N GLU A 445 15.72 -10.96 -9.40
CA GLU A 445 14.82 -11.14 -10.56
C GLU A 445 14.56 -9.84 -11.33
N ASP A 446 14.70 -9.89 -12.66
CA ASP A 446 14.64 -8.70 -13.53
C ASP A 446 13.30 -7.95 -13.42
N LYS A 447 12.19 -8.69 -13.36
CA LYS A 447 10.85 -8.10 -13.19
C LYS A 447 10.72 -7.28 -11.91
N LEU A 448 11.38 -7.68 -10.83
CA LEU A 448 11.37 -6.92 -9.59
C LEU A 448 12.21 -5.65 -9.74
N ILE A 449 13.37 -5.73 -10.39
CA ILE A 449 14.20 -4.56 -10.68
C ILE A 449 13.44 -3.56 -11.57
N GLU A 450 12.76 -4.03 -12.62
CA GLU A 450 11.90 -3.21 -13.46
C GLU A 450 10.77 -2.57 -12.65
N ARG A 451 10.14 -3.35 -11.77
CA ARG A 451 9.11 -2.85 -10.86
C ARG A 451 9.69 -1.73 -10.02
N PHE A 452 10.74 -1.98 -9.23
CA PHE A 452 11.40 -0.98 -8.38
C PHE A 452 11.85 0.27 -9.16
N THR A 453 12.35 0.09 -10.38
CA THR A 453 12.72 1.19 -11.28
C THR A 453 11.51 2.05 -11.67
N SER A 454 10.37 1.42 -11.98
CA SER A 454 9.12 2.13 -12.21
C SER A 454 8.64 2.85 -10.94
N GLN A 455 8.74 2.19 -9.76
CA GLN A 455 8.31 2.79 -8.50
C GLN A 455 9.16 4.00 -8.11
N ILE A 456 10.49 3.93 -8.27
CA ILE A 456 11.36 5.05 -7.91
C ILE A 456 11.14 6.24 -8.83
N LYS A 457 10.84 6.00 -10.12
CA LYS A 457 10.46 7.06 -11.06
C LYS A 457 9.19 7.76 -10.59
N GLN A 458 8.15 6.99 -10.25
CA GLN A 458 6.88 7.55 -9.75
C GLN A 458 7.08 8.32 -8.43
N LEU A 459 7.89 7.80 -7.50
CA LEU A 459 8.22 8.51 -6.25
C LEU A 459 8.97 9.82 -6.50
N ASN A 460 9.84 9.86 -7.52
CA ASN A 460 10.52 11.09 -7.91
C ASN A 460 9.54 12.13 -8.48
N ASP A 461 8.55 11.69 -9.26
CA ASP A 461 7.53 12.57 -9.83
C ASP A 461 6.58 13.13 -8.75
N MET A 462 6.36 12.39 -7.65
CA MET A 462 5.48 12.78 -6.54
C MET A 462 6.14 13.69 -5.48
N ALA A 463 7.47 13.77 -5.42
CA ALA A 463 8.16 14.34 -4.27
C ALA A 463 8.39 15.86 -4.37
N SER A 464 7.78 16.62 -3.46
CA SER A 464 8.04 18.06 -3.26
C SER A 464 9.16 18.36 -2.24
N GLY A 465 10.20 17.53 -2.14
CA GLY A 465 11.31 17.76 -1.19
C GLY A 465 12.49 16.81 -1.30
N GLU A 466 13.68 17.30 -0.92
CA GLU A 466 14.88 16.48 -0.70
C GLU A 466 14.67 15.56 0.52
N THR A 467 15.29 14.38 0.51
CA THR A 467 15.26 13.36 1.59
C THR A 467 13.92 12.69 1.91
N PHE A 468 13.57 11.73 1.06
CA PHE A 468 12.55 10.73 1.34
C PHE A 468 13.23 9.39 1.67
N ASN A 469 13.18 8.94 2.94
CA ASN A 469 13.90 7.73 3.38
C ASN A 469 13.47 6.51 2.57
N GLU A 470 12.20 6.38 2.25
CA GLU A 470 11.68 5.26 1.48
C GLU A 470 12.15 5.32 0.02
N ARG A 471 12.40 6.52 -0.55
CA ARG A 471 13.11 6.63 -1.85
C ARG A 471 14.56 6.16 -1.71
N ARG A 472 15.25 6.52 -0.63
CA ARG A 472 16.64 6.08 -0.38
C ARG A 472 16.72 4.57 -0.14
N LEU A 473 15.73 3.99 0.55
CA LEU A 473 15.57 2.56 0.77
C LEU A 473 15.21 1.79 -0.51
N LEU A 474 14.44 2.39 -1.41
CA LEU A 474 14.20 1.78 -2.72
C LEU A 474 15.44 1.94 -3.63
N LYS A 475 16.13 3.08 -3.55
CA LYS A 475 17.35 3.35 -4.32
C LYS A 475 18.45 2.34 -4.00
N ILE A 476 18.70 2.06 -2.72
CA ILE A 476 19.73 1.10 -2.32
C ILE A 476 19.45 -0.31 -2.89
N MET A 477 18.19 -0.75 -3.01
CA MET A 477 17.85 -2.03 -3.65
C MET A 477 18.16 -2.07 -5.16
N LEU A 478 18.21 -0.90 -5.81
CA LEU A 478 18.50 -0.77 -7.24
C LEU A 478 19.98 -0.55 -7.54
N THR A 479 20.77 -0.07 -6.58
CA THR A 479 22.14 0.40 -6.83
C THR A 479 23.21 -0.30 -5.99
N GLU A 480 22.84 -1.06 -4.96
CA GLU A 480 23.75 -1.69 -4.00
C GLU A 480 23.30 -3.14 -3.69
N PRO A 481 24.17 -3.99 -3.13
CA PRO A 481 25.60 -3.76 -2.96
C PRO A 481 26.35 -3.88 -4.29
N GLY A 482 27.65 -3.60 -4.31
CA GLY A 482 28.52 -3.79 -5.47
C GLY A 482 29.68 -4.72 -5.16
N ILE A 483 29.41 -5.88 -4.56
CA ILE A 483 30.42 -6.81 -4.06
C ILE A 483 30.90 -7.71 -5.20
N SER A 484 32.15 -7.54 -5.61
CA SER A 484 32.75 -8.33 -6.68
C SER A 484 33.11 -9.75 -6.23
N LYS A 485 33.41 -10.62 -7.19
CA LYS A 485 34.00 -11.94 -6.92
C LYS A 485 35.26 -11.85 -6.05
N ASP A 486 36.15 -10.90 -6.34
CA ASP A 486 37.40 -10.74 -5.60
C ASP A 486 37.15 -10.26 -4.17
N ASP A 487 36.09 -9.50 -3.94
CA ASP A 487 35.68 -9.12 -2.60
C ASP A 487 35.15 -10.32 -1.82
N LEU A 488 34.24 -11.12 -2.40
CA LEU A 488 33.74 -12.35 -1.75
C LEU A 488 34.87 -13.31 -1.35
N ASN A 489 35.90 -13.45 -2.19
CA ASN A 489 37.10 -14.27 -1.90
C ASN A 489 37.91 -13.78 -0.69
N LYS A 490 37.78 -12.50 -0.29
CA LYS A 490 38.44 -11.92 0.89
C LYS A 490 37.72 -12.26 2.19
N ILE A 491 36.44 -12.66 2.16
CA ILE A 491 35.69 -13.03 3.36
C ILE A 491 36.27 -14.32 3.95
N LYS A 492 36.94 -14.24 5.11
CA LYS A 492 37.57 -15.40 5.76
C LYS A 492 36.74 -16.03 6.86
N SER A 493 35.76 -15.31 7.42
CA SER A 493 34.82 -15.85 8.40
C SER A 493 34.00 -17.00 7.82
N LYS A 494 33.49 -17.89 8.67
CA LYS A 494 32.55 -18.93 8.24
C LYS A 494 31.22 -18.27 7.89
N VAL A 495 30.67 -18.60 6.72
CA VAL A 495 29.41 -18.03 6.24
C VAL A 495 28.41 -19.15 5.95
N LEU A 496 27.17 -19.02 6.39
CA LEU A 496 26.06 -19.85 5.92
C LEU A 496 25.20 -19.02 4.97
N VAL A 497 25.12 -19.45 3.71
CA VAL A 497 24.31 -18.83 2.66
C VAL A 497 23.00 -19.60 2.52
N ILE A 498 21.89 -18.94 2.85
CA ILE A 498 20.54 -19.50 2.85
C ILE A 498 19.70 -18.82 1.77
N ALA A 499 18.91 -19.60 1.03
CA ALA A 499 17.84 -19.10 0.16
C ALA A 499 16.68 -20.11 0.09
N GLY A 500 15.51 -19.64 -0.32
CA GLY A 500 14.44 -20.51 -0.81
C GLY A 500 14.73 -21.06 -2.22
N ASP A 501 14.06 -22.11 -2.66
CA ASP A 501 14.11 -22.59 -4.05
C ASP A 501 13.20 -21.80 -4.99
N ARG A 502 12.23 -21.07 -4.43
CA ARG A 502 11.42 -20.02 -5.08
C ARG A 502 11.81 -18.63 -4.60
N ASP A 503 13.05 -18.49 -4.15
CA ASP A 503 13.62 -17.20 -3.82
C ASP A 503 13.77 -16.38 -5.10
N VAL A 504 14.01 -15.12 -4.85
CA VAL A 504 13.87 -14.02 -5.76
C VAL A 504 15.20 -13.40 -6.09
N ILE A 505 16.17 -13.73 -5.25
CA ILE A 505 17.55 -13.81 -5.63
C ILE A 505 17.67 -15.01 -6.56
N LYS A 506 18.19 -14.77 -7.76
CA LYS A 506 18.36 -15.79 -8.79
C LYS A 506 19.18 -16.96 -8.21
N PRO A 507 18.79 -18.23 -8.42
CA PRO A 507 19.51 -19.38 -7.86
C PRO A 507 21.01 -19.40 -8.18
N ASP A 508 21.38 -19.02 -9.42
CA ASP A 508 22.78 -18.93 -9.85
C ASP A 508 23.57 -17.84 -9.10
N HIS A 509 22.87 -16.80 -8.61
CA HIS A 509 23.49 -15.74 -7.81
C HIS A 509 23.74 -16.19 -6.37
N THR A 510 22.81 -16.90 -5.75
CA THR A 510 23.04 -17.56 -4.45
C THR A 510 24.20 -18.54 -4.55
N GLU A 511 24.25 -19.32 -5.64
CA GLU A 511 25.37 -20.22 -5.93
C GLU A 511 26.68 -19.47 -6.08
N PHE A 512 26.69 -18.37 -6.84
CA PHE A 512 27.85 -17.50 -7.00
C PHE A 512 28.41 -17.05 -5.65
N ILE A 513 27.57 -16.50 -4.76
CA ILE A 513 28.00 -16.05 -3.43
C ILE A 513 28.63 -17.20 -2.64
N SER A 514 27.94 -18.34 -2.55
CA SER A 514 28.42 -19.48 -1.77
C SER A 514 29.73 -20.09 -2.31
N LYS A 515 29.95 -20.07 -3.63
CA LYS A 515 31.17 -20.59 -4.25
C LYS A 515 32.36 -19.66 -4.13
N GLN A 516 32.16 -18.34 -4.11
CA GLN A 516 33.25 -17.38 -4.02
C GLN A 516 33.74 -17.15 -2.58
N ILE A 517 32.95 -17.47 -1.56
CA ILE A 517 33.39 -17.35 -0.17
C ILE A 517 34.11 -18.66 0.24
N PRO A 518 35.41 -18.64 0.58
CA PRO A 518 36.18 -19.87 0.80
C PRO A 518 35.65 -20.81 1.88
N ASN A 519 35.03 -20.26 2.93
CA ASN A 519 34.53 -21.00 4.09
C ASN A 519 32.99 -20.96 4.17
N ALA A 520 32.31 -20.93 3.03
CA ALA A 520 30.86 -20.90 2.99
C ALA A 520 30.23 -22.30 2.99
N GLU A 521 29.13 -22.42 3.73
CA GLU A 521 28.14 -23.48 3.60
C GLU A 521 26.90 -22.92 2.90
N LYS A 522 26.19 -23.75 2.14
CA LYS A 522 24.95 -23.35 1.43
C LYS A 522 23.78 -24.21 1.87
N LYS A 523 22.61 -23.60 2.08
CA LYS A 523 21.36 -24.28 2.37
C LYS A 523 20.22 -23.70 1.52
N ILE A 524 19.58 -24.55 0.71
CA ILE A 524 18.38 -24.18 -0.06
C ILE A 524 17.16 -24.85 0.58
N TYR A 525 16.15 -24.05 0.88
CA TYR A 525 14.89 -24.51 1.46
C TYR A 525 13.90 -24.84 0.34
N LYS A 526 13.35 -26.06 0.36
CA LYS A 526 12.37 -26.49 -0.65
C LYS A 526 11.01 -25.84 -0.42
N ASP A 527 10.28 -25.61 -1.49
CA ASP A 527 8.95 -25.03 -1.48
C ASP A 527 8.87 -23.73 -0.65
N THR A 528 9.92 -22.92 -0.74
CA THR A 528 10.10 -21.74 0.13
C THR A 528 10.50 -20.55 -0.72
N THR A 529 9.87 -19.40 -0.45
CA THR A 529 10.12 -18.13 -1.14
C THR A 529 11.24 -17.35 -0.46
N HIS A 530 11.37 -16.05 -0.77
CA HIS A 530 12.27 -15.13 -0.05
C HIS A 530 11.93 -15.00 1.46
N MET A 531 10.76 -15.48 1.88
CA MET A 531 10.20 -15.30 3.23
C MET A 531 10.59 -16.45 4.18
N VAL A 532 11.79 -17.02 4.03
CA VAL A 532 12.32 -18.14 4.83
C VAL A 532 12.09 -17.97 6.35
N PRO A 533 12.35 -16.80 6.98
CA PRO A 533 12.12 -16.63 8.43
C PRO A 533 10.66 -16.80 8.87
N TYR A 534 9.71 -16.65 7.94
CA TYR A 534 8.29 -16.81 8.19
C TYR A 534 7.76 -18.18 7.78
N GLU A 535 8.22 -18.70 6.65
CA GLU A 535 7.71 -19.95 6.07
C GLU A 535 8.29 -21.19 6.73
N GLN A 536 9.56 -21.14 7.14
CA GLN A 536 10.30 -22.29 7.69
C GLN A 536 11.02 -21.94 9.01
N PRO A 537 10.34 -21.31 10.00
CA PRO A 537 10.96 -20.72 11.17
C PRO A 537 11.68 -21.75 12.05
N ASP A 538 11.06 -22.92 12.29
CA ASP A 538 11.62 -23.95 13.18
C ASP A 538 12.89 -24.57 12.59
N GLN A 539 12.86 -24.90 11.30
CA GLN A 539 14.03 -25.45 10.60
C GLN A 539 15.14 -24.40 10.47
N LEU A 540 14.78 -23.15 10.16
CA LEU A 540 15.74 -22.04 10.10
C LEU A 540 16.42 -21.85 11.46
N ASN A 541 15.66 -21.82 12.55
CA ASN A 541 16.19 -21.70 13.90
C ASN A 541 17.17 -22.83 14.24
N ALA A 542 16.81 -24.08 13.91
CA ALA A 542 17.66 -25.24 14.13
C ALA A 542 18.97 -25.16 13.32
N ASP A 543 18.89 -24.77 12.04
CA ASP A 543 20.06 -24.64 11.16
C ASP A 543 20.98 -23.51 11.62
N ILE A 544 20.43 -22.36 12.02
CA ILE A 544 21.21 -21.24 12.59
C ILE A 544 21.96 -21.70 13.85
N LEU A 545 21.27 -22.32 14.81
CA LEU A 545 21.89 -22.82 16.03
C LEU A 545 22.96 -23.87 15.75
N SER A 546 22.69 -24.79 14.82
CA SER A 546 23.65 -25.82 14.42
C SER A 546 24.89 -25.24 13.76
N PHE A 547 24.77 -24.18 12.97
CA PHE A 547 25.91 -23.53 12.33
C PHE A 547 26.72 -22.69 13.33
N LEU A 548 26.03 -21.92 14.17
CA LEU A 548 26.66 -21.06 15.17
C LEU A 548 27.38 -21.85 16.28
N SER A 549 26.99 -23.11 16.56
CA SER A 549 27.67 -23.95 17.56
C SER A 549 28.97 -24.62 17.06
N LYS A 550 29.24 -24.66 15.74
CA LYS A 550 30.44 -25.30 15.18
C LYS A 550 31.72 -24.59 15.64
N LYS A 551 32.69 -25.28 16.23
CA LYS A 551 34.00 -24.68 16.56
C LYS A 551 34.74 -24.27 15.29
#